data_AF-A0A4S8LBQ0-F1
#
_entry.id   AF-A0A4S8LBQ0-F1
#
_cell.length_a   1.000
_cell.length_b   1.000
_cell.length_c   1.000
_cell.angle_alpha   90.00
_cell.angle_beta   90.00
_cell.angle_gamma   90.00
#
_symmetry.space_group_name_H-M   'P 1'
#
loop_
_entity.id
_entity.type
_entity.pdbx_description
1 polymer ?
#
loop_
_entity_poly.entity_id
_entity_poly.type
_entity_poly.pdbx_seq_one_letter_code
_entity_poly.pdbx_strand_id
1 'polypeptide(L)'
;MVKASYPSMSIQEIIAALAMWGLSIADEQLQRPSPEFVEGIFCACLQQATDITVESLTGPVQEAVEACTSQNGPQETYRTCTQPL
;
A
#
# COMPACT_ATOMS: atom_id res chain seq x y z
N MET A 1 2.87 -19.19 17.36
CA MET A 1 2.66 -18.01 16.51
C MET A 1 3.10 -16.79 17.28
N VAL A 2 4.19 -16.14 16.88
CA VAL A 2 4.62 -14.87 17.49
C VAL A 2 3.70 -13.79 16.95
N LYS A 3 2.79 -13.28 17.78
CA LYS A 3 2.04 -12.08 17.46
C LYS A 3 3.06 -10.94 17.45
N ALA A 4 3.38 -10.41 16.28
CA ALA A 4 4.16 -9.18 16.20
C ALA A 4 3.43 -8.11 17.01
N SER A 5 4.00 -7.70 18.13
CA SER A 5 3.48 -6.60 18.93
C SER A 5 4.20 -5.34 18.49
N TYR A 6 3.49 -4.48 17.76
CA TYR A 6 3.95 -3.11 17.59
C TYR A 6 3.75 -2.37 18.92
N PRO A 7 4.71 -1.53 19.33
CA PRO A 7 4.54 -0.69 20.51
C PRO A 7 3.29 0.18 20.36
N SER A 8 2.49 0.25 21.42
CA SER A 8 1.32 1.13 21.44
C SER A 8 1.79 2.58 21.47
N MET A 9 1.23 3.40 20.58
CA MET A 9 1.52 4.82 20.47
C MET A 9 0.22 5.59 20.77
N SER A 10 0.30 6.68 21.52
CA SER A 10 -0.83 7.58 21.78
C SER A 10 -1.22 8.36 20.52
N ILE A 11 -2.46 8.86 20.45
CA ILE A 11 -2.94 9.65 19.30
C ILE A 11 -2.01 10.86 19.05
N GLN A 12 -1.54 11.51 20.10
CA GLN A 12 -0.65 12.68 20.00
C GLN A 12 0.71 12.31 19.42
N GLU A 13 1.27 11.16 19.81
CA GLU A 13 2.52 10.65 19.24
C GLU A 13 2.34 10.24 17.76
N ILE A 14 1.18 9.68 17.39
CA ILE A 14 0.84 9.35 15.99
C ILE A 14 0.79 10.64 15.15
N ILE A 15 0.11 11.68 15.63
CA ILE A 15 0.03 12.98 14.93
C ILE A 15 1.42 13.57 14.76
N ALA A 16 2.24 13.56 15.82
CA ALA A 16 3.61 14.07 15.76
C ALA A 16 4.47 13.28 14.75
N ALA A 17 4.33 11.96 14.71
CA ALA A 17 5.04 11.11 13.76
C ALA A 17 4.64 11.40 12.30
N LEU A 18 3.34 11.51 12.04
CA LEU A 18 2.82 11.82 10.71
C LEU A 18 3.20 13.25 10.26
N ALA A 19 3.27 14.20 11.20
CA ALA A 19 3.75 15.55 10.91
C ALA A 19 5.23 15.58 10.48
N MET A 20 6.08 14.68 10.99
CA MET A 20 7.47 14.54 10.52
C MET A 20 7.57 14.07 9.07
N TRP A 21 6.52 13.43 8.55
CA TRP A 21 6.38 13.03 7.15
C TRP A 21 5.61 14.07 6.32
N GLY A 22 5.37 15.26 6.88
CA GLY A 22 4.64 16.33 6.20
C GLY A 22 3.12 16.15 6.17
N LEU A 23 2.58 15.16 6.89
CA LEU A 23 1.13 14.90 6.97
C LEU A 23 0.54 15.63 8.18
N SER A 24 -0.19 16.71 7.94
CA SER A 24 -0.89 17.46 9.00
C SER A 24 -2.30 16.89 9.20
N ILE A 25 -2.59 16.43 10.41
CA ILE A 25 -3.82 15.68 10.75
C ILE A 25 -4.40 16.21 12.06
N ALA A 26 -5.71 16.41 12.11
CA ALA A 26 -6.43 16.77 13.33
C ALA A 26 -6.77 15.54 14.18
N ASP A 27 -6.82 15.70 15.51
CA ASP A 27 -7.13 14.60 16.45
C ASP A 27 -8.49 13.94 16.14
N GLU A 28 -9.51 14.75 15.80
CA GLU A 28 -10.83 14.25 15.42
C GLU A 28 -10.81 13.31 14.21
N GLN A 29 -9.89 13.52 13.25
CA GLN A 29 -9.77 12.67 12.07
C GLN A 29 -9.23 11.28 12.41
N LEU A 30 -8.42 11.16 13.46
CA LEU A 30 -7.93 9.87 13.95
C LEU A 30 -8.97 9.18 14.85
N GLN A 31 -9.76 9.93 15.61
CA GLN A 31 -10.82 9.36 16.44
C GLN A 31 -12.02 8.87 15.64
N ARG A 32 -12.36 9.57 14.54
CA ARG A 32 -13.49 9.23 13.66
C ARG A 32 -13.05 9.29 12.19
N PRO A 33 -12.23 8.32 11.76
CA PRO A 33 -11.68 8.34 10.41
C PRO A 33 -12.74 8.02 9.36
N SER A 34 -12.70 8.75 8.24
CA SER A 34 -13.43 8.34 7.03
C SER A 34 -12.63 7.29 6.25
N PRO A 35 -13.27 6.44 5.44
CA PRO A 35 -12.56 5.46 4.61
C PRO A 35 -11.46 6.10 3.74
N GLU A 36 -11.77 7.25 3.13
CA GLU A 36 -10.87 7.98 2.23
C GLU A 36 -9.67 8.56 3.00
N PHE A 37 -9.89 9.01 4.23
CA PHE A 37 -8.81 9.46 5.11
C PHE A 37 -7.87 8.30 5.45
N VAL A 38 -8.40 7.15 5.83
CA VAL A 38 -7.57 5.97 6.13
C VAL A 38 -6.75 5.56 4.93
N GLU A 39 -7.38 5.44 3.76
CA GLU A 39 -6.71 5.10 2.51
C GLU A 39 -5.56 6.08 2.20
N GLY A 40 -5.83 7.39 2.26
CA GLY A 40 -4.81 8.42 2.01
C GLY A 40 -3.61 8.31 2.94
N ILE A 41 -3.82 8.04 4.23
CA ILE A 41 -2.73 7.82 5.19
C ILE A 41 -1.94 6.57 4.84
N PHE A 42 -2.59 5.44 4.54
CA PHE A 42 -1.89 4.22 4.18
C PHE A 42 -1.08 4.38 2.89
N CYS A 43 -1.64 5.02 1.87
CA CYS A 43 -0.93 5.33 0.62
C CYS A 43 0.29 6.21 0.88
N ALA A 44 0.15 7.29 1.66
CA ALA A 44 1.26 8.17 1.99
C ALA A 44 2.36 7.43 2.78
N CYS A 45 1.99 6.61 3.77
CA CYS A 45 2.95 5.80 4.53
C CYS A 45 3.68 4.81 3.62
N LEU A 46 2.96 4.16 2.71
CA LEU A 46 3.52 3.18 1.77
C LEU A 46 4.51 3.85 0.82
N GLN A 47 4.11 4.98 0.22
CA GLN A 47 4.98 5.77 -0.63
C GLN A 47 6.22 6.21 0.12
N GLN A 48 6.09 6.67 1.36
CA GLN A 48 7.25 7.15 2.12
C GLN A 48 8.22 6.04 2.53
N ALA A 49 7.74 4.80 2.70
CA ALA A 49 8.56 3.66 3.08
C ALA A 49 9.18 2.90 1.89
N THR A 50 8.60 3.02 0.69
CA THR A 50 8.95 2.19 -0.48
C THR A 50 9.26 2.98 -1.74
N ASP A 51 9.04 4.29 -1.75
CA ASP A 51 9.02 5.17 -2.93
C ASP A 51 8.04 4.75 -4.03
N ILE A 52 7.16 3.78 -3.77
CA ILE A 52 6.14 3.31 -4.71
C ILE A 52 4.96 4.29 -4.71
N THR A 53 4.57 4.73 -5.90
CA THR A 53 3.38 5.58 -6.12
C THR A 53 2.30 4.83 -6.88
N VAL A 54 1.05 5.32 -6.82
CA VAL A 54 -0.08 4.73 -7.58
C VAL A 54 0.22 4.73 -9.09
N GLU A 55 0.83 5.81 -9.58
CA GLU A 55 1.21 5.95 -10.99
C GLU A 55 2.25 4.90 -11.37
N SER A 56 3.22 4.62 -10.49
CA SER A 56 4.25 3.60 -10.74
C SER A 56 3.65 2.19 -10.84
N LEU A 57 2.53 1.93 -10.15
CA LEU A 57 1.85 0.64 -10.18
C LEU A 57 0.88 0.49 -11.35
N THR A 58 0.45 1.59 -11.96
CA THR A 58 -0.63 1.56 -12.98
C THR A 58 -0.25 0.70 -14.18
N GLY A 59 0.96 0.88 -14.73
CA GLY A 59 1.44 0.09 -15.87
C GLY A 59 1.55 -1.41 -15.57
N PRO A 60 2.32 -1.82 -14.55
CA PRO A 60 2.43 -3.23 -14.16
C PRO A 60 1.10 -3.90 -13.82
N VAL A 61 0.18 -3.17 -13.17
CA VAL A 61 -1.16 -3.68 -12.86
C VAL A 61 -1.97 -3.89 -14.13
N GLN A 62 -1.95 -2.93 -15.06
CA GLN A 62 -2.68 -3.06 -16.31
C GLN A 62 -2.13 -4.21 -17.16
N GLU A 63 -0.81 -4.34 -17.28
CA GLU A 63 -0.16 -5.47 -17.96
C GLU A 63 -0.56 -6.82 -17.36
N ALA A 64 -0.58 -6.92 -16.02
CA ALA A 64 -1.00 -8.15 -15.34
C ALA A 64 -2.49 -8.47 -15.58
N VAL A 65 -3.37 -7.46 -15.57
CA VAL A 65 -4.80 -7.64 -15.85
C VAL A 65 -5.05 -8.06 -17.29
N GLU A 66 -4.34 -7.46 -18.25
CA GLU A 66 -4.40 -7.83 -19.67
C GLU A 66 -3.93 -9.27 -19.88
N ALA A 67 -2.85 -9.69 -19.19
CA ALA A 67 -2.38 -11.07 -19.20
C ALA A 67 -3.38 -12.07 -18.61
N CYS A 68 -4.15 -11.67 -17.60
CA CYS A 68 -5.18 -12.51 -16.98
C CYS A 68 -6.46 -12.61 -17.82
N THR A 69 -6.88 -11.52 -18.46
CA THR A 69 -8.12 -11.44 -19.24
C THR A 69 -7.98 -12.01 -20.66
N SER A 70 -6.75 -12.05 -21.19
CA SER A 70 -6.43 -12.69 -22.47
C SER A 70 -6.43 -14.23 -22.41
N GLN A 71 -6.69 -14.84 -21.25
CA GLN A 71 -6.83 -16.30 -21.07
C GLN A 71 -8.17 -16.89 -21.58
N ASN A 72 -8.84 -16.25 -22.54
CA ASN A 72 -9.90 -16.91 -23.32
C ASN A 72 -9.33 -17.52 -24.63
N GLY A 73 -8.25 -18.28 -24.51
CA GLY A 73 -7.61 -19.05 -25.59
C GLY A 73 -6.88 -20.28 -25.02
N PRO A 74 -6.95 -21.45 -25.68
CA PRO A 74 -6.50 -22.71 -25.09
C PRO A 74 -4.98 -22.82 -24.97
N GLN A 75 -4.52 -22.86 -23.71
CA GLN A 75 -3.29 -23.47 -23.16
C GLN A 75 -1.89 -23.00 -23.65
N GLU A 76 -0.93 -23.17 -22.73
CA GLU A 76 0.52 -22.96 -22.83
C GLU A 76 1.04 -21.53 -22.71
N THR A 77 1.43 -21.12 -21.50
CA THR A 77 2.77 -20.53 -21.20
C THR A 77 2.90 -20.16 -19.71
N TYR A 78 2.68 -21.13 -18.82
CA TYR A 78 3.22 -21.09 -17.46
C TYR A 78 4.71 -21.45 -17.49
N ARG A 79 5.52 -20.58 -18.09
CA ARG A 79 6.98 -20.58 -17.92
C ARG A 79 7.44 -19.14 -18.05
N THR A 80 7.59 -18.44 -16.95
CA THR A 80 8.73 -17.54 -16.62
C THR A 80 8.42 -16.88 -15.28
N CYS A 81 8.45 -17.66 -14.19
CA CYS A 81 8.57 -17.09 -12.85
C CYS A 81 9.26 -18.07 -11.91
N THR A 82 10.34 -18.69 -12.38
CA THR A 82 11.31 -19.41 -11.54
C THR A 82 12.61 -19.57 -12.34
N GLN A 83 13.46 -18.56 -12.30
CA GLN A 83 14.90 -18.81 -12.45
C GLN A 83 15.62 -18.11 -11.31
N PRO A 84 16.18 -18.86 -10.34
CA PRO A 84 17.25 -18.34 -9.52
C PRO A 84 18.55 -18.29 -10.35
N LEU A 85 19.39 -17.30 -9.99
CA LEU A 85 20.73 -17.00 -10.52
C LEU A 85 21.66 -18.23 -10.54
#